data_AF-A0A9E7LCQ4-F1
#
_entry.id   AF-A0A9E7LCQ4-F1
#
_cell.length_a   1.000
_cell.length_b   1.000
_cell.length_c   1.000
_cell.angle_alpha   90.00
_cell.angle_beta   90.00
_cell.angle_gamma   90.00
#
_symmetry.space_group_name_H-M   'P 1'
#
loop_
_entity.id
_entity.type
_entity.pdbx_description
1 polymer ?
#
loop_
_entity_poly.entity_id
_entity_poly.type
_entity_poly.pdbx_seq_one_letter_code
_entity_poly.pdbx_strand_id
1 'polypeptide(L)'
;MPKSARVFHTSPLSRLRRLASTSAFSLACFVLGITGILFGVISVSRPVRKCPDLEPRSVSVVWDHGGGTGGGGTMERRKVMAFVGIQTGFGSFGRRRSIRRTWLPSHRQGLLRLEEATGLAFRFVVGKTKDKSKMAALQLEVNEYDDFMLLDIEEEYSNLPHKTLAFFKAAFALYDSDFYVKADDDIYLRPDRLSLLLAKDRQNPQTYLGCMKKGPVFTDPKLKCFRMFSNEDVTIGAWMLAMNVNHENVHSLCEPDCTPSSIAVWDIPKCSGLCNPEVKMLELHKREICSGDSATTNGG
;
A
#
# COMPACT_ATOMS: atom_id res chain seq x y z
N MET A 1 64.71 -9.78 35.30
CA MET A 1 65.82 -8.99 34.71
C MET A 1 66.93 -9.94 34.28
N PRO A 2 67.79 -9.58 33.32
CA PRO A 2 67.66 -9.56 31.85
C PRO A 2 68.28 -10.86 31.22
N LYS A 3 68.37 -11.16 29.92
CA LYS A 3 68.04 -10.55 28.62
C LYS A 3 68.03 -11.71 27.62
N SER A 4 67.03 -11.77 26.72
CA SER A 4 67.10 -12.58 25.52
C SER A 4 67.83 -11.80 24.43
N ALA A 5 68.81 -12.42 23.77
CA ALA A 5 69.50 -11.88 22.61
C ALA A 5 68.89 -12.49 21.32
N ARG A 6 68.56 -11.61 20.37
CA ARG A 6 68.19 -12.00 19.00
C ARG A 6 69.45 -12.23 18.17
N VAL A 7 69.44 -13.28 17.34
CA VAL A 7 70.27 -13.41 16.14
C VAL A 7 69.38 -13.92 15.00
N PHE A 8 69.49 -13.28 13.83
CA PHE A 8 68.76 -13.59 12.60
C PHE A 8 69.50 -14.65 11.78
N HIS A 9 68.79 -15.60 11.17
CA HIS A 9 69.22 -16.26 9.93
C HIS A 9 68.03 -16.67 9.03
N THR A 10 68.00 -16.06 7.84
CA THR A 10 67.67 -16.54 6.48
C THR A 10 66.58 -17.62 6.25
N SER A 11 65.45 -17.14 5.72
CA SER A 11 64.58 -17.65 4.62
C SER A 11 64.48 -19.16 4.27
N PRO A 12 63.26 -19.76 4.31
CA PRO A 12 63.00 -21.09 3.75
C PRO A 12 62.47 -20.99 2.30
N LEU A 13 63.25 -20.43 1.38
CA LEU A 13 62.86 -20.38 -0.06
C LEU A 13 63.23 -21.65 -0.85
N SER A 14 63.74 -22.70 -0.20
CA SER A 14 64.18 -23.93 -0.88
C SER A 14 63.15 -25.07 -0.89
N ARG A 15 61.98 -24.94 -0.23
CA ARG A 15 60.93 -25.98 -0.26
C ARG A 15 59.80 -25.73 -1.27
N LEU A 16 59.54 -24.50 -1.71
CA LEU A 16 58.50 -24.23 -2.72
C LEU A 16 58.93 -24.51 -4.16
N ARG A 17 60.24 -24.62 -4.44
CA ARG A 17 60.74 -24.80 -5.81
C ARG A 17 60.65 -26.24 -6.34
N ARG A 18 60.30 -27.22 -5.51
CA ARG A 18 60.17 -28.64 -5.93
C ARG A 18 58.74 -29.09 -6.27
N LEU A 19 57.71 -28.31 -5.91
CA LEU A 19 56.31 -28.62 -6.26
C LEU A 19 55.85 -27.94 -7.56
N ALA A 20 56.56 -26.91 -8.02
CA ALA A 20 56.24 -26.20 -9.26
C ALA A 20 56.80 -26.85 -10.54
N SER A 21 57.50 -27.99 -10.43
CA SER A 21 58.20 -28.65 -11.56
C SER A 21 57.74 -30.09 -11.84
N THR A 22 56.62 -30.52 -11.26
CA THR A 22 56.00 -31.81 -11.59
C THR A 22 54.82 -31.60 -12.53
N SER A 23 54.70 -32.45 -13.56
CA SER A 23 53.57 -32.47 -14.52
C SER A 23 52.20 -32.46 -13.84
N ALA A 24 52.11 -32.98 -12.60
CA ALA A 24 50.92 -32.95 -11.75
C ALA A 24 50.42 -31.54 -11.39
N PHE A 25 51.32 -30.56 -11.20
CA PHE A 25 50.92 -29.19 -10.86
C PHE A 25 50.33 -28.46 -12.06
N SER A 26 50.98 -28.60 -13.23
CA SER A 26 50.45 -28.07 -14.49
C SER A 26 49.11 -28.70 -14.87
N LEU A 27 48.95 -30.02 -14.64
CA LEU A 27 47.67 -30.70 -14.87
C LEU A 27 46.58 -30.21 -13.90
N ALA A 28 46.89 -30.01 -12.63
CA ALA A 28 45.95 -29.47 -11.65
C ALA A 28 45.49 -28.04 -12.01
N CYS A 29 46.42 -27.18 -12.44
CA CYS A 29 46.08 -25.84 -12.93
C CYS A 29 45.22 -25.88 -14.21
N PHE A 30 45.49 -26.82 -15.13
CA PHE A 30 44.71 -26.98 -16.36
C PHE A 30 43.29 -27.47 -16.07
N VAL A 31 43.14 -28.43 -15.15
CA VAL A 31 41.82 -28.92 -14.69
C VAL A 31 41.04 -27.81 -13.99
N LEU A 32 41.67 -27.05 -13.09
CA LEU A 32 41.01 -25.91 -12.43
C LEU A 32 40.59 -24.84 -13.45
N GLY A 33 41.43 -24.54 -14.44
CA GLY A 33 41.12 -23.63 -15.54
C GLY A 33 39.92 -24.12 -16.37
N ILE A 34 39.89 -25.40 -16.75
CA ILE A 34 38.76 -25.99 -17.49
C ILE A 34 37.49 -25.96 -16.64
N THR A 35 37.55 -26.31 -15.36
CA THR A 35 36.37 -26.27 -14.48
C THR A 35 35.85 -24.85 -14.29
N GLY A 36 36.73 -23.85 -14.21
CA GLY A 36 36.36 -22.43 -14.13
C GLY A 36 35.70 -21.93 -15.41
N ILE A 37 36.23 -22.32 -16.58
CA ILE A 37 35.62 -21.99 -17.88
C ILE A 37 34.28 -22.70 -18.04
N LEU A 38 34.17 -23.98 -17.66
CA LEU A 38 32.93 -24.74 -17.73
C LEU A 38 31.87 -24.13 -16.79
N PHE A 39 32.25 -23.73 -15.57
CA PHE A 39 31.36 -23.05 -14.63
C PHE A 39 30.96 -21.65 -15.13
N GLY A 40 31.86 -20.92 -15.77
CA GLY A 40 31.59 -19.64 -16.41
C GLY A 40 30.61 -19.78 -17.58
N VAL A 41 30.84 -20.74 -18.46
CA VAL A 41 29.94 -21.06 -19.58
C VAL A 41 28.58 -21.51 -19.06
N ILE A 42 28.51 -22.40 -18.06
CA ILE A 42 27.24 -22.81 -17.44
C ILE A 42 26.53 -21.62 -16.77
N SER A 43 27.26 -20.69 -16.16
CA SER A 43 26.67 -19.50 -15.52
C SER A 43 26.14 -18.49 -16.54
N VAL A 44 26.78 -18.35 -17.71
CA VAL A 44 26.34 -17.47 -18.82
C VAL A 44 25.28 -18.14 -19.70
N SER A 45 25.30 -19.47 -19.79
CA SER A 45 24.36 -20.27 -20.59
C SER A 45 23.11 -20.67 -19.81
N ARG A 46 23.08 -20.44 -18.49
CA ARG A 46 21.83 -20.54 -17.73
C ARG A 46 20.87 -19.51 -18.32
N PRO A 47 19.67 -19.91 -18.76
CA PRO A 47 18.67 -18.94 -19.18
C PRO A 47 18.51 -17.96 -18.02
N VAL A 48 18.58 -16.66 -18.33
CA VAL A 48 18.14 -15.61 -17.41
C VAL A 48 16.85 -16.14 -16.81
N ARG A 49 16.83 -16.39 -15.49
CA ARG A 49 15.58 -16.76 -14.82
C ARG A 49 14.62 -15.66 -15.21
N LYS A 50 13.63 -15.98 -16.04
CA LYS A 50 12.50 -15.09 -16.28
C LYS A 50 12.05 -14.70 -14.88
N CYS A 51 12.09 -13.41 -14.55
CA CYS A 51 11.33 -12.96 -13.38
C CYS A 51 9.94 -13.56 -13.54
N PRO A 52 9.39 -14.25 -12.51
CA PRO A 52 8.00 -14.66 -12.60
C PRO A 52 7.20 -13.44 -13.03
N ASP A 53 6.37 -13.60 -14.08
CA ASP A 53 5.49 -12.54 -14.55
C ASP A 53 4.67 -12.10 -13.34
N LEU A 54 5.07 -10.97 -12.77
CA LEU A 54 4.44 -10.41 -11.59
C LEU A 54 3.20 -9.69 -12.09
N GLU A 55 2.02 -10.28 -11.89
CA GLU A 55 0.78 -9.68 -12.38
C GLU A 55 0.64 -8.22 -11.92
N PRO A 56 0.26 -7.29 -12.80
CA PRO A 56 0.03 -5.90 -12.44
C PRO A 56 -1.01 -5.79 -11.33
N ARG A 57 -0.74 -4.93 -10.35
CA ARG A 57 -1.65 -4.71 -9.21
C ARG A 57 -2.55 -3.51 -9.45
N SER A 58 -2.11 -2.58 -10.29
CA SER A 58 -2.92 -1.46 -10.75
C SER A 58 -3.93 -1.94 -11.78
N VAL A 59 -5.16 -1.47 -11.62
CA VAL A 59 -6.29 -1.89 -12.44
C VAL A 59 -7.01 -0.68 -13.00
N SER A 60 -7.33 -0.74 -14.30
CA SER A 60 -8.18 0.25 -14.97
C SER A 60 -9.57 -0.33 -15.15
N VAL A 61 -10.58 0.38 -14.66
CA VAL A 61 -11.97 -0.05 -14.69
C VAL A 61 -12.73 0.82 -15.69
N VAL A 62 -13.14 0.18 -16.79
CA VAL A 62 -13.99 0.78 -17.82
C VAL A 62 -15.39 0.19 -17.69
N TRP A 63 -16.40 1.05 -17.66
CA TRP A 63 -17.80 0.62 -17.59
C TRP A 63 -18.36 0.50 -19.00
N ASP A 64 -18.92 -0.67 -19.35
CA ASP A 64 -19.71 -0.79 -20.57
C ASP A 64 -21.01 0.00 -20.42
N HIS A 65 -21.20 0.97 -21.30
CA HIS A 65 -22.43 1.79 -21.35
C HIS A 65 -23.52 1.16 -22.22
N GLY A 66 -23.31 -0.07 -22.70
CA GLY A 66 -24.26 -0.84 -23.49
C GLY A 66 -24.75 -2.06 -22.72
N GLY A 67 -26.08 -2.23 -22.64
CA GLY A 67 -26.69 -3.47 -22.17
C GLY A 67 -26.40 -4.61 -23.15
N GLY A 68 -25.25 -5.25 -22.98
CA GLY A 68 -24.81 -6.39 -23.76
C GLY A 68 -24.46 -7.56 -22.86
N THR A 69 -25.38 -8.53 -22.77
CA THR A 69 -25.06 -9.89 -22.30
C THR A 69 -24.02 -10.50 -23.22
N GLY A 70 -22.78 -10.67 -22.76
CA GLY A 70 -21.73 -11.30 -23.55
C GLY A 70 -20.50 -11.70 -22.73
N GLY A 71 -20.37 -13.01 -22.46
CA GLY A 71 -19.08 -13.65 -22.20
C GLY A 71 -18.61 -13.69 -20.75
N GLY A 72 -19.43 -14.28 -19.85
CA GLY A 72 -19.02 -14.60 -18.48
C GLY A 72 -17.96 -15.70 -18.43
N GLY A 73 -16.71 -15.36 -18.74
CA GLY A 73 -15.60 -16.00 -18.05
C GLY A 73 -15.63 -15.46 -16.62
N THR A 74 -16.04 -16.28 -15.66
CA THR A 74 -15.97 -15.93 -14.24
C THR A 74 -14.50 -15.79 -13.87
N MET A 75 -13.93 -14.59 -14.03
CA MET A 75 -12.67 -14.27 -13.37
C MET A 75 -12.93 -14.42 -11.87
N GLU A 76 -12.24 -15.37 -11.26
CA GLU A 76 -12.33 -15.61 -9.82
C GLU A 76 -11.85 -14.35 -9.11
N ARG A 77 -12.74 -13.72 -8.34
CA ARG A 77 -12.42 -12.47 -7.64
C ARG A 77 -11.34 -12.72 -6.60
N ARG A 78 -10.39 -11.78 -6.47
CA ARG A 78 -9.29 -11.93 -5.49
C ARG A 78 -9.85 -11.87 -4.08
N LYS A 79 -9.63 -12.93 -3.30
CA LYS A 79 -10.10 -13.01 -1.91
C LYS A 79 -9.17 -12.25 -0.96
N VAL A 80 -9.74 -11.36 -0.15
CA VAL A 80 -9.05 -10.60 0.92
C VAL A 80 -10.03 -10.37 2.08
N MET A 81 -9.56 -10.06 3.29
CA MET A 81 -10.47 -9.70 4.39
C MET A 81 -11.15 -8.35 4.12
N ALA A 82 -10.38 -7.37 3.65
CA ALA A 82 -10.94 -6.09 3.24
C ALA A 82 -10.18 -5.46 2.08
N PHE A 83 -10.90 -4.69 1.26
CA PHE A 83 -10.33 -3.83 0.24
C PHE A 83 -10.42 -2.36 0.66
N VAL A 84 -9.28 -1.70 0.80
CA VAL A 84 -9.14 -0.30 1.20
C VAL A 84 -8.84 0.58 -0.03
N GLY A 85 -9.84 1.36 -0.43
CA GLY A 85 -9.71 2.38 -1.47
C GLY A 85 -9.40 3.75 -0.87
N ILE A 86 -8.20 4.25 -1.16
CA ILE A 86 -7.72 5.57 -0.72
C ILE A 86 -8.13 6.60 -1.78
N GLN A 87 -9.18 7.35 -1.53
CA GLN A 87 -9.73 8.36 -2.43
C GLN A 87 -8.75 9.52 -2.58
N THR A 88 -8.25 9.72 -3.81
CA THR A 88 -7.23 10.73 -4.12
C THR A 88 -7.48 11.40 -5.47
N GLY A 89 -6.85 12.55 -5.74
CA GLY A 89 -7.02 13.29 -7.00
C GLY A 89 -5.72 13.75 -7.63
N PHE A 90 -5.80 14.41 -8.78
CA PHE A 90 -4.63 14.91 -9.52
C PHE A 90 -3.82 15.97 -8.74
N GLY A 91 -4.44 16.69 -7.81
CA GLY A 91 -3.76 17.66 -6.93
C GLY A 91 -3.05 17.05 -5.72
N SER A 92 -3.23 15.74 -5.47
CA SER A 92 -2.81 15.08 -4.23
C SER A 92 -1.51 14.28 -4.33
N PHE A 93 -0.67 14.59 -5.32
CA PHE A 93 0.61 13.86 -5.50
C PHE A 93 1.49 13.87 -4.24
N GLY A 94 1.62 15.03 -3.58
CA GLY A 94 2.38 15.14 -2.34
C GLY A 94 1.77 14.33 -1.19
N ARG A 95 0.43 14.28 -1.08
CA ARG A 95 -0.28 13.43 -0.11
C ARG A 95 -0.02 11.95 -0.34
N ARG A 96 -0.16 11.47 -1.58
CA ARG A 96 0.17 10.07 -1.95
C ARG A 96 1.61 9.75 -1.62
N ARG A 97 2.55 10.64 -1.91
CA ARG A 97 3.96 10.49 -1.54
C ARG A 97 4.14 10.38 -0.02
N SER A 98 3.45 11.19 0.78
CA SER A 98 3.54 11.11 2.24
C SER A 98 2.92 9.83 2.80
N ILE A 99 1.78 9.38 2.27
CA ILE A 99 1.19 8.06 2.56
C ILE A 99 2.20 6.94 2.26
N ARG A 100 2.84 7.03 1.08
CA ARG A 100 3.87 6.07 0.63
C ARG A 100 5.11 5.98 1.51
N ARG A 101 5.40 7.05 2.25
CA ARG A 101 6.53 7.18 3.18
C ARG A 101 6.14 6.87 4.63
N THR A 102 4.88 6.52 4.87
CA THR A 102 4.35 6.30 6.21
C THR A 102 3.61 4.97 6.28
N TRP A 103 2.28 4.97 6.21
CA TRP A 103 1.45 3.81 6.51
C TRP A 103 1.15 2.90 5.29
N LEU A 104 1.62 3.26 4.09
CA LEU A 104 1.51 2.42 2.89
C LEU A 104 2.88 2.29 2.23
N PRO A 105 3.59 1.16 2.30
CA PRO A 105 4.94 1.09 1.73
C PRO A 105 4.96 1.32 0.21
N SER A 106 5.88 2.17 -0.27
CA SER A 106 6.01 2.51 -1.69
C SER A 106 6.54 1.38 -2.59
N HIS A 107 7.31 0.45 -2.03
CA HIS A 107 7.92 -0.63 -2.79
C HIS A 107 7.04 -1.87 -2.75
N ARG A 108 6.92 -2.55 -3.90
CA ARG A 108 6.02 -3.69 -4.11
C ARG A 108 6.11 -4.76 -3.00
N GLN A 109 7.31 -5.15 -2.60
CA GLN A 109 7.50 -6.17 -1.56
C GLN A 109 7.04 -5.70 -0.16
N GLY A 110 7.19 -4.42 0.15
CA GLY A 110 6.72 -3.84 1.41
C GLY A 110 5.21 -3.82 1.46
N LEU A 111 4.58 -3.42 0.35
CA LEU A 111 3.14 -3.41 0.23
C LEU A 111 2.56 -4.82 0.31
N LEU A 112 3.16 -5.81 -0.38
CA LEU A 112 2.74 -7.20 -0.27
C LEU A 112 2.82 -7.72 1.17
N ARG A 113 3.92 -7.47 1.88
CA ARG A 113 4.05 -7.85 3.29
C ARG A 113 3.00 -7.20 4.17
N LEU A 114 2.67 -5.93 3.93
CA LEU A 114 1.60 -5.24 4.64
C LEU A 114 0.24 -5.92 4.36
N GLU A 115 -0.08 -6.19 3.09
CA GLU A 115 -1.35 -6.82 2.72
C GLU A 115 -1.48 -8.23 3.29
N GLU A 116 -0.41 -9.03 3.23
CA GLU A 116 -0.37 -10.39 3.77
C GLU A 116 -0.50 -10.38 5.31
N ALA A 117 0.20 -9.48 5.99
CA ALA A 117 0.16 -9.40 7.46
C ALA A 117 -1.18 -8.91 8.01
N THR A 118 -1.89 -8.07 7.25
CA THR A 118 -3.13 -7.44 7.71
C THR A 118 -4.39 -8.06 7.11
N GLY A 119 -4.27 -8.84 6.02
CA GLY A 119 -5.40 -9.31 5.23
C GLY A 119 -6.10 -8.20 4.41
N LEU A 120 -5.53 -6.99 4.37
CA LEU A 120 -6.10 -5.82 3.73
C LEU A 120 -5.43 -5.60 2.36
N ALA A 121 -6.19 -5.36 1.30
CA ALA A 121 -5.63 -4.87 0.04
C ALA A 121 -5.80 -3.35 -0.08
N PHE A 122 -4.78 -2.64 -0.57
CA PHE A 122 -4.79 -1.17 -0.63
C PHE A 122 -4.61 -0.65 -2.06
N ARG A 123 -5.45 0.27 -2.52
CA ARG A 123 -5.23 0.99 -3.79
C ARG A 123 -5.56 2.47 -3.66
N PHE A 124 -4.76 3.32 -4.31
CA PHE A 124 -5.14 4.70 -4.57
C PHE A 124 -6.23 4.74 -5.63
N VAL A 125 -7.38 5.34 -5.30
CA VAL A 125 -8.54 5.42 -6.17
C VAL A 125 -8.61 6.80 -6.80
N VAL A 126 -8.45 6.85 -8.12
CA VAL A 126 -8.45 8.10 -8.89
C VAL A 126 -9.23 7.92 -10.19
N GLY A 127 -9.99 8.94 -10.57
CA GLY A 127 -10.66 9.00 -11.85
C GLY A 127 -9.74 9.44 -12.98
N LYS A 128 -10.34 9.98 -14.05
CA LYS A 128 -9.65 10.55 -15.22
C LYS A 128 -9.81 12.06 -15.28
N THR A 129 -8.99 12.71 -16.10
CA THR A 129 -9.12 14.12 -16.44
C THR A 129 -8.89 14.33 -17.94
N LYS A 130 -9.46 15.39 -18.51
CA LYS A 130 -9.22 15.80 -19.90
C LYS A 130 -7.84 16.43 -20.11
N ASP A 131 -7.19 16.86 -19.04
CA ASP A 131 -5.84 17.42 -19.06
C ASP A 131 -4.82 16.30 -19.35
N LYS A 132 -4.30 16.30 -20.58
CA LYS A 132 -3.33 15.31 -21.06
C LYS A 132 -2.03 15.31 -20.25
N SER A 133 -1.59 16.47 -19.75
CA SER A 133 -0.37 16.58 -18.97
C SER A 133 -0.53 15.91 -17.61
N LYS A 134 -1.67 16.17 -16.94
CA LYS A 134 -2.00 15.51 -15.66
C LYS A 134 -2.19 14.01 -15.82
N MET A 135 -2.82 13.55 -16.90
CA MET A 135 -2.95 12.12 -17.20
C MET A 135 -1.59 11.46 -17.46
N ALA A 136 -0.70 12.12 -18.22
CA ALA A 136 0.65 11.60 -18.47
C ALA A 136 1.47 11.50 -17.17
N ALA A 137 1.40 12.52 -16.31
CA ALA A 137 2.05 12.50 -14.99
C ALA A 137 1.52 11.36 -14.11
N LEU A 138 0.20 11.14 -14.09
CA LEU A 138 -0.41 10.01 -13.36
C LEU A 138 0.07 8.67 -13.92
N GLN A 139 0.14 8.51 -15.25
CA GLN A 139 0.60 7.26 -15.85
C GLN A 139 2.04 6.91 -15.48
N LEU A 140 2.93 7.93 -15.39
CA LEU A 140 4.29 7.73 -14.90
C LEU A 140 4.28 7.22 -13.45
N GLU A 141 3.45 7.80 -12.59
CA GLU A 141 3.30 7.38 -11.19
C GLU A 141 2.73 5.94 -11.07
N VAL A 142 1.72 5.61 -11.89
CA VAL A 142 1.15 4.25 -11.96
C VAL A 142 2.21 3.23 -12.34
N ASN A 143 3.03 3.53 -13.36
CA ASN A 143 4.11 2.65 -13.81
C ASN A 143 5.22 2.50 -12.76
N GLU A 144 5.45 3.52 -11.94
CA GLU A 144 6.49 3.50 -10.90
C GLU A 144 6.06 2.67 -9.68
N TYR A 145 4.82 2.82 -9.21
CA TYR A 145 4.40 2.28 -7.91
C TYR A 145 3.46 1.07 -7.98
N ASP A 146 2.74 0.89 -9.09
CA ASP A 146 1.80 -0.23 -9.28
C ASP A 146 0.77 -0.40 -8.13
N ASP A 147 0.19 0.71 -7.65
CA ASP A 147 -0.70 0.76 -6.48
C ASP A 147 -2.04 1.50 -6.71
N PHE A 148 -2.52 1.60 -7.96
CA PHE A 148 -3.72 2.38 -8.31
C PHE A 148 -4.95 1.55 -8.70
N MET A 149 -6.13 2.09 -8.45
CA MET A 149 -7.39 1.73 -9.10
C MET A 149 -7.87 2.95 -9.89
N LEU A 150 -7.77 2.85 -11.22
CA LEU A 150 -8.13 3.91 -12.16
C LEU A 150 -9.58 3.73 -12.57
N LEU A 151 -10.44 4.69 -12.24
CA LEU A 151 -11.87 4.66 -12.55
C LEU A 151 -12.16 5.48 -13.81
N ASP A 152 -13.03 4.97 -14.68
CA ASP A 152 -13.50 5.70 -15.86
C ASP A 152 -14.55 6.79 -15.53
N ILE A 153 -14.21 7.70 -14.60
CA ILE A 153 -15.06 8.83 -14.17
C ILE A 153 -14.23 10.10 -14.15
N GLU A 154 -14.78 11.20 -14.67
CA GLU A 154 -14.10 12.50 -14.65
C GLU A 154 -14.00 13.07 -13.22
N GLU A 155 -12.78 13.39 -12.80
CA GLU A 155 -12.48 13.97 -11.48
C GLU A 155 -13.06 15.38 -11.36
N GLU A 156 -14.06 15.52 -10.50
CA GLU A 156 -14.62 16.80 -10.08
C GLU A 156 -15.14 16.66 -8.64
N TYR A 157 -15.02 17.73 -7.83
CA TYR A 157 -15.52 17.71 -6.46
C TYR A 157 -17.04 17.42 -6.38
N SER A 158 -17.81 17.94 -7.33
CA SER A 158 -19.25 17.68 -7.44
C SER A 158 -19.58 16.21 -7.76
N ASN A 159 -18.62 15.46 -8.30
CA ASN A 159 -18.75 14.06 -8.68
C ASN A 159 -18.22 13.08 -7.62
N LEU A 160 -17.79 13.53 -6.44
CA LEU A 160 -17.32 12.66 -5.36
C LEU A 160 -18.31 11.52 -5.03
N PRO A 161 -19.64 11.74 -4.88
CA PRO A 161 -20.58 10.65 -4.69
C PRO A 161 -20.56 9.60 -5.82
N HIS A 162 -20.42 10.04 -7.08
CA HIS A 162 -20.34 9.15 -8.24
C HIS A 162 -19.03 8.36 -8.27
N LYS A 163 -17.91 9.01 -7.92
CA LYS A 163 -16.61 8.36 -7.77
C LYS A 163 -16.66 7.28 -6.70
N THR A 164 -17.25 7.57 -5.54
CA THR A 164 -17.36 6.61 -4.44
C THR A 164 -18.30 5.45 -4.78
N LEU A 165 -19.41 5.71 -5.48
CA LEU A 165 -20.25 4.63 -6.02
C LEU A 165 -19.48 3.74 -7.00
N ALA A 166 -18.73 4.33 -7.93
CA ALA A 166 -17.95 3.58 -8.90
C ALA A 166 -16.80 2.80 -8.24
N PHE A 167 -16.18 3.36 -7.22
CA PHE A 167 -15.22 2.65 -6.38
C PHE A 167 -15.84 1.39 -5.77
N PHE A 168 -16.99 1.49 -5.10
CA PHE A 168 -17.62 0.31 -4.49
C PHE A 168 -18.04 -0.73 -5.54
N LYS A 169 -18.56 -0.30 -6.69
CA LYS A 169 -18.87 -1.22 -7.81
C LYS A 169 -17.62 -1.93 -8.32
N ALA A 170 -16.52 -1.19 -8.52
CA ALA A 170 -15.26 -1.71 -9.04
C ALA A 170 -14.62 -2.68 -8.05
N ALA A 171 -14.54 -2.28 -6.78
CA ALA A 171 -14.00 -3.10 -5.71
C ALA A 171 -14.79 -4.41 -5.57
N PHE A 172 -16.12 -4.35 -5.61
CA PHE A 172 -16.97 -5.55 -5.57
C PHE A 172 -16.78 -6.47 -6.78
N ALA A 173 -16.57 -5.91 -7.97
CA ALA A 173 -16.33 -6.71 -9.18
C ALA A 173 -14.96 -7.42 -9.16
N LEU A 174 -13.96 -6.82 -8.51
CA LEU A 174 -12.57 -7.28 -8.56
C LEU A 174 -12.15 -8.13 -7.34
N TYR A 175 -12.73 -7.84 -6.17
CA TYR A 175 -12.33 -8.44 -4.90
C TYR A 175 -13.52 -9.12 -4.21
N ASP A 176 -13.27 -10.33 -3.72
CA ASP A 176 -14.16 -11.03 -2.80
C ASP A 176 -13.72 -10.67 -1.37
N SER A 177 -14.40 -9.71 -0.77
CA SER A 177 -14.02 -9.12 0.52
C SER A 177 -15.18 -9.10 1.49
N ASP A 178 -14.89 -9.32 2.78
CA ASP A 178 -15.87 -9.14 3.86
C ASP A 178 -16.19 -7.65 4.08
N PHE A 179 -15.19 -6.78 3.87
CA PHE A 179 -15.33 -5.33 3.97
C PHE A 179 -14.76 -4.59 2.76
N TYR A 180 -15.45 -3.51 2.38
CA TYR A 180 -14.95 -2.51 1.43
C TYR A 180 -14.83 -1.18 2.17
N VAL A 181 -13.60 -0.66 2.25
CA VAL A 181 -13.25 0.49 3.08
C VAL A 181 -12.91 1.67 2.18
N LYS A 182 -13.59 2.79 2.38
CA LYS A 182 -13.21 4.08 1.80
C LYS A 182 -12.36 4.84 2.82
N ALA A 183 -11.20 5.31 2.41
CA ALA A 183 -10.33 6.20 3.19
C ALA A 183 -9.97 7.44 2.36
N ASP A 184 -9.84 8.59 3.00
CA ASP A 184 -9.37 9.82 2.32
C ASP A 184 -7.85 9.90 2.32
N ASP A 185 -7.27 10.63 1.37
CA ASP A 185 -5.81 10.77 1.25
C ASP A 185 -5.18 11.81 2.20
N ASP A 186 -5.97 12.40 3.09
CA ASP A 186 -5.53 13.36 4.10
C ASP A 186 -5.74 12.87 5.55
N ILE A 187 -5.80 11.56 5.78
CA ILE A 187 -5.80 10.96 7.12
C ILE A 187 -4.50 10.18 7.39
N TYR A 188 -4.19 9.95 8.67
CA TYR A 188 -3.18 8.97 9.05
C TYR A 188 -3.87 7.68 9.51
N LEU A 189 -3.70 6.60 8.77
CA LEU A 189 -4.30 5.30 9.05
C LEU A 189 -3.28 4.36 9.71
N ARG A 190 -3.76 3.50 10.61
CA ARG A 190 -2.99 2.39 11.21
C ARG A 190 -3.55 1.05 10.72
N PRO A 191 -2.96 0.46 9.64
CA PRO A 191 -3.46 -0.77 9.03
C PRO A 191 -3.60 -1.96 9.99
N ASP A 192 -2.66 -2.09 10.93
CA ASP A 192 -2.65 -3.11 11.99
C ASP A 192 -3.86 -2.98 12.93
N ARG A 193 -4.25 -1.75 13.28
CA ARG A 193 -5.42 -1.51 14.13
C ARG A 193 -6.72 -1.65 13.34
N LEU A 194 -6.71 -1.26 12.07
CA LEU A 194 -7.86 -1.46 11.19
C LEU A 194 -8.14 -2.95 10.99
N SER A 195 -7.12 -3.77 10.76
CA SER A 195 -7.32 -5.21 10.59
C SER A 195 -7.95 -5.85 11.84
N LEU A 196 -7.49 -5.47 13.04
CA LEU A 196 -8.08 -5.94 14.30
C LEU A 196 -9.55 -5.52 14.47
N LEU A 197 -9.91 -4.30 14.07
CA LEU A 197 -11.31 -3.86 14.10
C LEU A 197 -12.18 -4.70 13.17
N LEU A 198 -11.70 -4.99 11.96
CA LEU A 198 -12.47 -5.71 10.95
C LEU A 198 -12.61 -7.20 11.27
N ALA A 199 -11.57 -7.80 11.86
CA ALA A 199 -11.59 -9.20 12.31
C ALA A 199 -12.50 -9.47 13.51
N LYS A 200 -13.03 -8.43 14.17
CA LYS A 200 -13.99 -8.58 15.29
C LYS A 200 -15.26 -9.28 14.82
N ASP A 201 -15.65 -10.35 15.50
CA ASP A 201 -16.92 -11.04 15.27
C ASP A 201 -18.11 -10.10 15.47
N ARG A 202 -19.07 -10.17 14.55
CA ARG A 202 -20.30 -9.38 14.56
C ARG A 202 -21.48 -10.28 14.30
N GLN A 203 -22.54 -10.08 15.08
CA GLN A 203 -23.79 -10.82 14.88
C GLN A 203 -24.52 -10.39 13.60
N ASN A 204 -24.35 -9.14 13.17
CA ASN A 204 -24.99 -8.62 11.98
C ASN A 204 -23.99 -8.52 10.80
N PRO A 205 -24.19 -9.31 9.73
CA PRO A 205 -23.31 -9.27 8.56
C PRO A 205 -23.44 -7.98 7.75
N GLN A 206 -24.55 -7.24 7.87
CA GLN A 206 -24.79 -5.96 7.21
C GLN A 206 -24.45 -4.80 8.16
N THR A 207 -23.16 -4.64 8.45
CA THR A 207 -22.69 -3.56 9.34
C THR A 207 -21.95 -2.47 8.58
N TYR A 208 -22.32 -1.21 8.84
CA TYR A 208 -21.59 -0.01 8.40
C TYR A 208 -20.80 0.57 9.58
N LEU A 209 -19.48 0.55 9.43
CA LEU A 209 -18.51 1.01 10.42
C LEU A 209 -18.08 2.44 10.08
N GLY A 210 -18.02 3.29 11.09
CA GLY A 210 -17.51 4.64 10.91
C GLY A 210 -17.53 5.43 12.19
N CYS A 211 -16.88 6.57 12.18
CA CYS A 211 -17.07 7.56 13.23
C CYS A 211 -18.31 8.39 12.91
N MET A 212 -19.44 7.97 13.44
CA MET A 212 -20.74 8.57 13.13
C MET A 212 -20.82 9.96 13.75
N LYS A 213 -21.09 10.98 12.92
CA LYS A 213 -21.25 12.36 13.36
C LYS A 213 -22.72 12.78 13.29
N LYS A 214 -23.09 13.72 14.16
CA LYS A 214 -24.37 14.42 14.15
C LYS A 214 -24.08 15.91 14.11
N GLY A 215 -24.84 16.67 13.35
CA GLY A 215 -24.65 18.10 13.18
C GLY A 215 -25.89 18.80 12.64
N PRO A 216 -25.92 20.14 12.66
CA PRO A 216 -27.03 20.90 12.10
C PRO A 216 -27.10 20.73 10.58
N VAL A 217 -28.32 20.72 10.05
CA VAL A 217 -28.54 20.79 8.61
C VAL A 217 -28.51 22.26 8.20
N PHE A 218 -27.50 22.65 7.42
CA PHE A 218 -27.45 23.99 6.85
C PHE A 218 -28.45 24.12 5.71
N THR A 219 -29.27 25.17 5.74
CA THR A 219 -30.32 25.42 4.73
C THR A 219 -30.07 26.65 3.85
N ASP A 220 -28.98 27.39 4.08
CA ASP A 220 -28.64 28.59 3.32
C ASP A 220 -27.89 28.24 2.01
N PRO A 221 -28.48 28.52 0.83
CA PRO A 221 -27.88 28.25 -0.48
C PRO A 221 -26.58 28.97 -0.79
N LYS A 222 -26.21 29.98 0.00
CA LYS A 222 -24.95 30.70 -0.16
C LYS A 222 -23.78 30.00 0.53
N LEU A 223 -24.05 29.02 1.39
CA LEU A 223 -22.99 28.26 2.05
C LEU A 223 -22.37 27.24 1.09
N LYS A 224 -21.04 27.15 1.07
CA LYS A 224 -20.31 26.17 0.25
C LYS A 224 -20.72 24.72 0.57
N CYS A 225 -21.16 24.44 1.80
CA CYS A 225 -21.66 23.15 2.26
C CYS A 225 -23.14 22.90 1.93
N PHE A 226 -23.89 23.92 1.50
CA PHE A 226 -25.27 23.74 1.05
C PHE A 226 -25.27 23.19 -0.37
N ARG A 227 -25.25 21.86 -0.46
CA ARG A 227 -25.69 21.12 -1.64
C ARG A 227 -26.21 19.77 -1.17
N MET A 228 -27.53 19.63 -1.11
CA MET A 228 -28.20 18.37 -0.77
C MET A 228 -27.67 17.29 -1.73
N PHE A 229 -26.98 16.28 -1.19
CA PHE A 229 -26.34 15.16 -1.89
C PHE A 229 -25.07 15.42 -2.72
N SER A 230 -24.50 16.64 -2.76
CA SER A 230 -23.14 16.81 -3.32
C SER A 230 -22.04 16.56 -2.28
N ASN A 231 -22.38 16.51 -0.99
CA ASN A 231 -21.46 16.01 0.03
C ASN A 231 -21.49 14.48 -0.01
N GLU A 232 -20.35 13.88 -0.33
CA GLU A 232 -20.20 12.44 -0.46
C GLU A 232 -20.61 11.69 0.80
N ASP A 233 -20.08 12.05 1.97
CA ASP A 233 -20.34 11.33 3.22
C ASP A 233 -21.82 11.35 3.61
N VAL A 234 -22.50 12.48 3.39
CA VAL A 234 -23.95 12.62 3.62
C VAL A 234 -24.72 11.71 2.66
N THR A 235 -24.32 11.65 1.38
CA THR A 235 -24.95 10.79 0.38
C THR A 235 -24.77 9.31 0.71
N ILE A 236 -23.55 8.88 1.06
CA ILE A 236 -23.29 7.49 1.48
C ILE A 236 -24.08 7.15 2.74
N GLY A 237 -24.08 8.04 3.75
CA GLY A 237 -24.89 7.85 4.96
C GLY A 237 -26.38 7.69 4.68
N ALA A 238 -26.94 8.47 3.75
CA ALA A 238 -28.33 8.33 3.33
C ALA A 238 -28.60 6.97 2.66
N TRP A 239 -27.69 6.46 1.83
CA TRP A 239 -27.81 5.12 1.24
C TRP A 239 -27.77 4.03 2.31
N MET A 240 -26.86 4.12 3.27
CA MET A 240 -26.74 3.15 4.37
C MET A 240 -28.00 3.11 5.24
N LEU A 241 -28.58 4.28 5.53
CA LEU A 241 -29.88 4.38 6.21
C LEU A 241 -30.99 3.71 5.38
N ALA A 242 -31.06 3.97 4.08
CA ALA A 242 -32.07 3.38 3.20
C ALA A 242 -31.95 1.86 3.06
N MET A 243 -30.73 1.32 3.13
CA MET A 243 -30.45 -0.12 3.10
C MET A 243 -30.64 -0.81 4.45
N ASN A 244 -31.03 -0.08 5.50
CA ASN A 244 -31.28 -0.61 6.84
C ASN A 244 -30.09 -1.39 7.42
N VAL A 245 -28.86 -0.92 7.18
CA VAL A 245 -27.66 -1.53 7.74
C VAL A 245 -27.52 -1.24 9.23
N ASN A 246 -26.86 -2.13 9.96
CA ASN A 246 -26.47 -1.88 11.35
C ASN A 246 -25.32 -0.87 11.40
N HIS A 247 -25.52 0.24 12.11
CA HIS A 247 -24.50 1.29 12.23
C HIS A 247 -23.69 1.08 13.52
N GLU A 248 -22.41 0.79 13.40
CA GLU A 248 -21.50 0.69 14.55
C GLU A 248 -20.62 1.96 14.59
N ASN A 249 -20.83 2.77 15.63
CA ASN A 249 -20.06 3.99 15.84
C ASN A 249 -18.69 3.66 16.47
N VAL A 250 -17.62 3.84 15.70
CA VAL A 250 -16.25 3.52 16.08
C VAL A 250 -15.43 4.81 16.19
N HIS A 251 -15.36 5.37 17.39
CA HIS A 251 -14.66 6.64 17.64
C HIS A 251 -13.15 6.57 17.33
N SER A 252 -12.53 5.40 17.45
CA SER A 252 -11.11 5.22 17.11
C SER A 252 -10.78 5.44 15.64
N LEU A 253 -11.78 5.49 14.73
CA LEU A 253 -11.59 5.84 13.32
C LEU A 253 -11.48 7.36 13.08
N CYS A 254 -11.54 8.19 14.11
CA CYS A 254 -11.62 9.64 13.95
C CYS A 254 -10.93 10.44 15.07
N GLU A 255 -9.86 9.89 15.65
CA GLU A 255 -9.18 10.52 16.78
C GLU A 255 -8.35 11.74 16.34
N PRO A 256 -8.21 12.77 17.20
CA PRO A 256 -7.39 13.94 16.90
C PRO A 256 -5.89 13.72 17.08
N ASP A 257 -5.50 12.65 17.79
CA ASP A 257 -4.11 12.25 17.96
C ASP A 257 -4.01 10.72 18.05
N CYS A 258 -2.80 10.19 17.92
CA CYS A 258 -2.56 8.77 18.15
C CYS A 258 -2.72 8.42 19.63
N THR A 259 -3.53 7.42 19.89
CA THR A 259 -3.72 6.79 21.19
C THR A 259 -3.43 5.29 21.05
N PRO A 260 -3.34 4.52 22.15
CA PRO A 260 -3.14 3.07 22.04
C PRO A 260 -4.23 2.38 21.20
N SER A 261 -5.45 2.94 21.18
CA SER A 261 -6.62 2.41 20.48
C SER A 261 -6.96 3.14 19.17
N SER A 262 -6.27 4.23 18.81
CA SER A 262 -6.60 4.97 17.59
C SER A 262 -6.33 4.11 16.34
N ILE A 263 -7.25 4.15 15.39
CA ILE A 263 -7.16 3.45 14.10
C ILE A 263 -6.87 4.45 12.99
N ALA A 264 -7.53 5.60 13.01
CA ALA A 264 -7.26 6.69 12.09
C ALA A 264 -7.22 8.03 12.83
N VAL A 265 -6.37 8.94 12.33
CA VAL A 265 -6.13 10.26 12.92
C VAL A 265 -6.38 11.35 11.88
N TRP A 266 -7.12 12.38 12.29
CA TRP A 266 -7.43 13.58 11.50
C TRP A 266 -7.68 14.80 12.41
N ASP A 267 -7.60 16.03 11.89
CA ASP A 267 -7.65 17.26 12.69
C ASP A 267 -9.06 17.89 12.75
N ILE A 268 -10.10 17.13 13.08
CA ILE A 268 -11.47 17.67 13.23
C ILE A 268 -11.61 18.46 14.56
N PRO A 269 -12.29 19.62 14.59
CA PRO A 269 -13.00 20.29 13.50
C PRO A 269 -12.15 21.35 12.76
N LYS A 270 -10.83 21.38 12.96
CA LYS A 270 -9.95 22.41 12.37
C LYS A 270 -9.81 22.23 10.85
N CYS A 271 -9.73 20.98 10.40
CA CYS A 271 -9.66 20.57 9.00
C CYS A 271 -10.63 19.41 8.74
N SER A 272 -10.97 19.16 7.47
CA SER A 272 -11.81 18.01 7.08
C SER A 272 -11.09 16.67 7.27
N GLY A 273 -9.77 16.66 7.03
CA GLY A 273 -8.84 15.60 7.38
C GLY A 273 -7.73 16.15 8.30
N LEU A 274 -6.49 15.77 8.06
CA LEU A 274 -5.30 16.40 8.68
C LEU A 274 -5.05 17.79 8.10
N CYS A 275 -4.64 18.72 8.94
CA CYS A 275 -4.12 20.00 8.49
C CYS A 275 -2.68 19.80 7.96
N ASN A 276 -2.40 20.30 6.76
CA ASN A 276 -1.11 20.09 6.07
C ASN A 276 -0.69 18.60 6.03
N PRO A 277 -1.51 17.72 5.43
CA PRO A 277 -1.39 16.26 5.54
C PRO A 277 0.00 15.75 5.13
N GLU A 278 0.62 16.37 4.13
CA GLU A 278 1.94 15.98 3.62
C GLU A 278 3.04 16.03 4.69
N VAL A 279 2.95 17.00 5.61
CA VAL A 279 3.89 17.17 6.73
C VAL A 279 3.40 16.37 7.94
N LYS A 280 2.12 16.51 8.27
CA LYS A 280 1.53 15.95 9.49
C LYS A 280 1.60 14.42 9.54
N MET A 281 1.40 13.74 8.41
CA MET A 281 1.55 12.28 8.35
C MET A 281 2.96 11.83 8.72
N LEU A 282 3.99 12.54 8.24
CA LEU A 282 5.39 12.22 8.55
C LEU A 282 5.72 12.48 10.02
N GLU A 283 5.14 13.52 10.62
CA GLU A 283 5.28 13.79 12.06
C GLU A 283 4.62 12.73 12.92
N LEU A 284 3.39 12.33 12.59
CA LEU A 284 2.67 11.27 13.29
C LEU A 284 3.43 9.96 13.19
N HIS A 285 3.90 9.58 12.00
CA HIS A 285 4.62 8.33 11.78
C HIS A 285 5.93 8.21 12.58
N LYS A 286 6.55 9.33 12.98
CA LYS A 286 7.74 9.30 13.84
C LYS A 286 7.44 9.00 15.31
N ARG A 287 6.17 9.09 15.73
CA ARG A 287 5.77 8.82 17.11
C ARG A 287 5.61 7.32 17.28
N GLU A 288 6.28 6.75 18.27
CA GLU A 288 6.21 5.31 18.57
C GLU A 288 4.77 4.83 18.81
N ILE A 289 3.92 5.65 19.41
CA ILE A 289 2.50 5.29 19.61
C ILE A 289 1.70 5.11 18.30
N CYS A 290 2.14 5.78 17.22
CA CYS A 290 1.47 5.74 15.91
C CYS A 290 2.03 4.65 14.98
N SER A 291 3.34 4.43 15.00
CA SER A 291 4.06 3.53 14.07
C SER A 291 4.66 2.30 14.73
N GLY A 292 4.74 2.29 16.07
CA GLY A 292 5.33 1.20 16.82
C GLY A 292 4.48 -0.05 16.75
N ASP A 293 5.15 -1.15 16.44
CA ASP A 293 4.65 -2.49 16.71
C ASP A 293 4.20 -2.56 18.17
N SER A 294 3.02 -3.11 18.42
CA SER A 294 2.61 -3.48 19.78
C SER A 294 3.37 -4.73 20.25
N ALA A 295 4.70 -4.72 20.12
CA ALA A 295 5.56 -5.88 20.30
C ALA A 295 6.86 -5.54 21.03
N THR A 296 6.81 -4.78 22.14
CA THR A 296 7.86 -4.84 23.19
C THR A 296 7.43 -4.11 24.46
N THR A 297 6.73 -4.80 25.35
CA THR A 297 6.86 -4.60 26.81
C THR A 297 6.44 -5.89 27.53
N ASN A 298 7.29 -6.91 27.42
CA ASN A 298 7.43 -7.94 28.45
C ASN A 298 8.92 -8.18 28.61
N GLY A 299 9.49 -7.68 29.71
CA GLY A 299 10.92 -7.76 29.99
C GLY A 299 11.35 -6.77 31.06
N GLY A 300 10.96 -7.06 32.30
CA GLY A 300 11.36 -6.36 33.52
C GLY A 300 10.78 -7.07 34.73
#